data_AF-A0A7Y3KNK4-F1
#
_entry.id   AF-A0A7Y3KNK4-F1
#
_cell.length_a   1.000
_cell.length_b   1.000
_cell.length_c   1.000
_cell.angle_alpha   90.00
_cell.angle_beta   90.00
_cell.angle_gamma   90.00
#
_symmetry.space_group_name_H-M   'P 1'
#
loop_
_entity.id
_entity.type
_entity.pdbx_description
1 polymer ?
#
loop_
_entity_poly.entity_id
_entity_poly.type
_entity_poly.pdbx_seq_one_letter_code
_entity_poly.pdbx_strand_id
1 'polypeptide(L)'
;MLTGKELILATRPYARENRVKSWVYTLATFSLLTVDFFAILFVPYLAVRIVCSILMGLLMVRMFIIYHDYEHHAILNRSIPAKILMPVYGAMVLAPQSIWKRSHDHHHKHNSKLFTTSIGSYRVLTKNKFLSLSKKEQRAYLASRHPLTILFGYFTTFIYGMCWESFRSNPRKHYDSLLALVGHLLVSVAVIWYLGWLTWLLAIFYPFFFNGALGAYLFYAQHNFPGVVFSDNGEWCYEKAALESSSFMDLNPIMHWFTGNIGYHHIHHLNARIPFYRLPEVMARISELQHPKVTTLNPKDIIACLKLKVWDQEGGAMVSLDDAQASLMPA
;
A
#
# COMPACT_ATOMS: atom_id res chain seq x y z
N MET A 1 -23.98 19.23 -8.25
CA MET A 1 -23.09 18.09 -7.95
C MET A 1 -21.86 18.25 -8.83
N LEU A 2 -20.69 18.38 -8.22
CA LEU A 2 -19.40 18.44 -8.91
C LEU A 2 -19.08 17.09 -9.53
N THR A 3 -18.63 17.06 -10.79
CA THR A 3 -18.19 15.84 -11.46
C THR A 3 -16.92 16.07 -12.25
N GLY A 4 -16.22 14.99 -12.58
CA GLY A 4 -15.03 15.00 -13.43
C GLY A 4 -13.97 15.99 -12.97
N LYS A 5 -13.65 16.93 -13.86
CA LYS A 5 -12.61 17.95 -13.63
C LYS A 5 -12.97 18.93 -12.52
N GLU A 6 -14.25 19.24 -12.33
CA GLU A 6 -14.70 20.19 -11.32
C GLU A 6 -14.47 19.65 -9.90
N LEU A 7 -14.75 18.36 -9.70
CA LEU A 7 -14.49 17.69 -8.44
C LEU A 7 -12.98 17.64 -8.12
N ILE A 8 -12.15 17.32 -9.11
CA ILE A 8 -10.68 17.37 -8.96
C ILE A 8 -10.22 18.79 -8.58
N LEU A 9 -10.74 19.82 -9.26
CA LEU A 9 -10.39 21.21 -8.97
C LEU A 9 -10.83 21.64 -7.56
N ALA A 10 -11.96 21.14 -7.06
CA ALA A 10 -12.42 21.40 -5.70
C ALA A 10 -11.47 20.86 -4.63
N THR A 11 -10.67 19.84 -4.93
CA THR A 11 -9.64 19.33 -4.00
C THR A 11 -8.35 20.18 -3.97
N ARG A 12 -8.12 21.03 -4.97
CA ARG A 12 -6.86 21.77 -5.14
C ARG A 12 -6.47 22.65 -3.94
N PRO A 13 -7.39 23.37 -3.26
CA PRO A 13 -7.05 24.14 -2.04
C PRO A 13 -6.49 23.28 -0.90
N TYR A 14 -6.76 21.96 -0.93
CA TYR A 14 -6.30 21.01 0.07
C TYR A 14 -4.91 20.43 -0.24
N ALA A 15 -4.43 20.55 -1.47
CA ALA A 15 -3.09 20.15 -1.92
C ALA A 15 -1.99 21.17 -1.53
N ARG A 16 -2.08 21.69 -0.30
CA ARG A 16 -1.11 22.59 0.31
C ARG A 16 -0.72 22.05 1.67
N GLU A 17 0.56 21.81 1.87
CA GLU A 17 1.08 21.40 3.17
C GLU A 17 1.17 22.56 4.16
N ASN A 18 1.04 22.21 5.44
CA ASN A 18 1.64 22.97 6.52
C ASN A 18 2.98 22.31 6.84
N ARG A 19 4.09 22.93 6.43
CA ARG A 19 5.43 22.36 6.52
C ARG A 19 5.87 22.05 7.96
N VAL A 20 5.46 22.87 8.93
CA VAL A 20 5.72 22.63 10.35
C VAL A 20 5.00 21.35 10.78
N LYS A 21 3.71 21.23 10.44
CA LYS A 21 2.91 20.04 10.74
C LYS A 21 3.47 18.78 10.08
N SER A 22 3.90 18.88 8.82
CA SER A 22 4.58 17.79 8.09
C SER A 22 5.82 17.31 8.85
N TRP A 23 6.70 18.23 9.27
CA TRP A 23 7.90 17.89 10.05
C TRP A 23 7.58 17.32 11.43
N VAL A 24 6.60 17.90 12.14
CA VAL A 24 6.16 17.38 13.44
C VAL A 24 5.72 15.93 13.32
N TYR A 25 4.92 15.57 12.31
CA TYR A 25 4.51 14.17 12.13
C TYR A 25 5.68 13.26 11.76
N THR A 26 6.58 13.70 10.89
CA THR A 26 7.78 12.93 10.52
C THR A 26 8.67 12.68 11.74
N LEU A 27 9.03 13.74 12.47
CA LEU A 27 9.92 13.64 13.62
C LEU A 27 9.26 12.87 14.78
N ALA A 28 7.98 13.12 15.08
CA ALA A 28 7.27 12.37 16.11
C ALA A 28 7.22 10.87 15.81
N THR A 29 6.93 10.50 14.55
CA THR A 29 6.89 9.07 14.16
C THR A 29 8.29 8.45 14.24
N PHE A 30 9.33 9.17 13.82
CA PHE A 30 10.72 8.71 13.92
C PHE A 30 11.20 8.57 15.37
N SER A 31 10.83 9.53 16.24
CA SER A 31 11.11 9.47 17.67
C SER A 31 10.44 8.26 18.33
N LEU A 32 9.17 7.99 18.00
CA LEU A 32 8.47 6.81 18.53
C LEU A 32 9.09 5.49 18.04
N LEU A 33 9.48 5.40 16.77
CA LEU A 33 10.24 4.25 16.25
C LEU A 33 11.54 4.04 17.01
N THR A 34 12.24 5.13 17.34
CA THR A 34 13.50 5.09 18.09
C THR A 34 13.27 4.63 19.54
N VAL A 35 12.20 5.13 20.18
CA VAL A 35 11.80 4.71 21.53
C VAL A 35 11.46 3.23 21.57
N ASP A 36 10.65 2.73 20.64
CA ASP A 36 10.30 1.30 20.57
C ASP A 36 11.53 0.43 20.34
N PHE A 37 12.44 0.85 19.44
CA PHE A 37 13.69 0.14 19.21
C PHE A 37 14.53 0.03 20.49
N PHE A 38 14.75 1.15 21.21
CA PHE A 38 15.51 1.13 22.46
C PHE A 38 14.79 0.37 23.58
N ALA A 39 13.46 0.40 23.63
CA ALA A 39 12.69 -0.41 24.56
C ALA A 39 12.88 -1.91 24.29
N ILE A 40 12.89 -2.34 23.02
CA ILE A 40 13.19 -3.73 22.63
C ILE A 40 14.61 -4.14 23.04
N LEU A 41 15.58 -3.21 23.05
CA LEU A 41 16.96 -3.49 23.44
C LEU A 41 17.16 -3.59 24.94
N PHE A 42 16.63 -2.63 25.70
CA PHE A 42 17.07 -2.40 27.08
C PHE A 42 16.05 -2.77 28.14
N VAL A 43 14.76 -2.91 27.80
CA VAL A 43 13.75 -3.27 28.79
C VAL A 43 13.85 -4.76 29.11
N PRO A 44 13.97 -5.17 30.39
CA PRO A 44 14.19 -6.56 30.76
C PRO A 44 12.94 -7.44 30.56
N TYR A 45 11.75 -6.85 30.54
CA TYR A 45 10.48 -7.58 30.44
C TYR A 45 10.15 -7.97 29.00
N LEU A 46 10.18 -9.27 28.68
CA LEU A 46 9.88 -9.79 27.34
C LEU A 46 8.52 -9.33 26.81
N ALA A 47 7.48 -9.29 27.67
CA ALA A 47 6.15 -8.83 27.27
C ALA A 47 6.17 -7.39 26.73
N VAL A 48 6.92 -6.49 27.37
CA VAL A 48 7.07 -5.10 26.91
C VAL A 48 7.79 -5.05 25.57
N ARG A 49 8.86 -5.84 25.40
CA ARG A 49 9.59 -5.93 24.12
C ARG A 49 8.70 -6.42 22.99
N ILE A 50 7.82 -7.39 23.25
CA ILE A 50 6.84 -7.88 22.26
C ILE A 50 5.84 -6.79 21.89
N VAL A 51 5.30 -6.05 22.86
CA VAL A 51 4.38 -4.94 22.59
C VAL A 51 5.07 -3.86 21.75
N CYS A 52 6.30 -3.45 22.12
CA CYS A 52 7.09 -2.50 21.33
C CYS A 52 7.41 -3.02 19.92
N SER A 53 7.60 -4.33 19.73
CA SER A 53 7.79 -4.92 18.40
C SER A 53 6.56 -4.76 17.51
N ILE A 54 5.37 -4.99 18.05
CA ILE A 54 4.10 -4.81 17.32
C ILE A 54 3.88 -3.33 17.01
N LEU A 55 4.09 -2.45 17.98
CA LEU A 55 3.96 -1.00 17.81
C LEU A 55 4.95 -0.46 16.78
N MET A 56 6.20 -0.93 16.80
CA MET A 56 7.21 -0.60 15.80
C MET A 56 6.74 -0.96 14.40
N GLY A 57 6.13 -2.13 14.20
CA GLY A 57 5.54 -2.53 12.91
C GLY A 57 4.43 -1.58 12.43
N LEU A 58 3.55 -1.15 13.33
CA LEU A 58 2.49 -0.17 13.02
C LEU A 58 3.05 1.25 12.74
N LEU A 59 4.08 1.67 13.48
CA LEU A 59 4.77 2.93 13.25
C LEU A 59 5.57 2.92 11.95
N MET A 60 6.09 1.77 11.53
CA MET A 60 6.69 1.61 10.20
C MET A 60 5.64 1.84 9.11
N VAL A 61 4.42 1.31 9.26
CA VAL A 61 3.33 1.62 8.32
C VAL A 61 3.06 3.12 8.27
N ARG A 62 2.97 3.78 9.43
CA ARG A 62 2.78 5.24 9.50
C ARG A 62 3.88 6.02 8.78
N MET A 63 5.14 5.68 9.06
CA MET A 63 6.28 6.35 8.46
C MET A 63 6.38 6.05 6.96
N PHE A 64 5.95 4.88 6.52
CA PHE A 64 5.79 4.56 5.09
C PHE A 64 4.77 5.45 4.39
N ILE A 65 3.65 5.79 5.04
CA ILE A 65 2.66 6.73 4.47
C ILE A 65 3.23 8.16 4.39
N ILE A 66 4.02 8.57 5.38
CA ILE A 66 4.74 9.85 5.34
C ILE A 66 5.76 9.87 4.19
N TYR A 67 6.52 8.79 4.01
CA TYR A 67 7.43 8.60 2.87
C TYR A 67 6.67 8.66 1.54
N HIS A 68 5.55 7.94 1.45
CA HIS A 68 4.68 7.91 0.28
C HIS A 68 4.17 9.31 -0.11
N ASP A 69 3.71 10.10 0.85
CA ASP A 69 3.24 11.47 0.60
C ASP A 69 4.38 12.42 0.18
N TYR A 70 5.58 12.20 0.73
CA TYR A 70 6.76 12.93 0.30
C TYR A 70 7.11 12.64 -1.17
N GLU A 71 7.04 11.37 -1.59
CA GLU A 71 7.27 10.95 -2.97
C GLU A 71 6.20 11.46 -3.96
N HIS A 72 4.98 11.72 -3.47
CA HIS A 72 3.92 12.44 -4.21
C HIS A 72 4.08 13.96 -4.19
N HIS A 73 5.09 14.48 -3.49
CA HIS A 73 5.30 15.90 -3.27
C HIS A 73 4.12 16.59 -2.57
N ALA A 74 3.37 15.83 -1.77
CA ALA A 74 2.29 16.32 -0.92
C ALA A 74 2.85 17.02 0.33
N ILE A 75 3.93 16.48 0.90
CA ILE A 75 4.60 17.03 2.10
C ILE A 75 6.10 17.15 1.92
N LEU A 76 6.71 18.04 2.71
CA LEU A 76 8.15 18.31 2.78
C LEU A 76 8.78 18.55 1.40
N ASN A 77 8.00 19.13 0.48
CA ASN A 77 8.42 19.29 -0.89
C ASN A 77 9.63 20.24 -0.94
N ARG A 78 10.66 19.88 -1.72
CA ARG A 78 11.94 20.59 -1.84
C ARG A 78 12.74 20.70 -0.54
N SER A 79 12.39 19.97 0.52
CA SER A 79 13.11 19.98 1.78
C SER A 79 14.44 19.22 1.68
N ILE A 80 15.57 19.90 1.92
CA ILE A 80 16.91 19.30 1.80
C ILE A 80 17.10 18.11 2.76
N PRO A 81 16.75 18.21 4.06
CA PRO A 81 16.89 17.06 4.95
C PRO A 81 15.98 15.88 4.56
N ALA A 82 14.77 16.15 4.06
CA ALA A 82 13.85 15.09 3.63
C ALA A 82 14.35 14.37 2.37
N LYS A 83 15.05 15.06 1.47
CA LYS A 83 15.69 14.44 0.29
C LYS A 83 16.73 13.38 0.63
N ILE A 84 17.26 13.39 1.85
CA ILE A 84 18.20 12.37 2.34
C ILE A 84 17.44 11.34 3.18
N LEU A 85 16.66 11.80 4.15
CA LEU A 85 15.95 10.94 5.10
C LEU A 85 14.98 9.97 4.42
N MET A 86 14.20 10.45 3.45
CA MET A 86 13.10 9.68 2.86
C MET A 86 13.59 8.54 1.96
N PRO A 87 14.58 8.73 1.06
CA PRO A 87 15.15 7.61 0.31
C PRO A 87 15.88 6.60 1.20
N VAL A 88 16.58 7.05 2.26
CA VAL A 88 17.21 6.14 3.23
C VAL A 88 16.15 5.29 3.93
N TYR A 89 15.08 5.91 4.41
CA TYR A 89 13.96 5.19 5.01
C TYR A 89 13.31 4.21 4.01
N GLY A 90 13.06 4.63 2.76
CA GLY A 90 12.52 3.77 1.70
C GLY A 90 13.40 2.54 1.44
N ALA A 91 14.72 2.71 1.38
CA ALA A 91 15.65 1.59 1.27
C ALA A 91 15.61 0.67 2.52
N MET A 92 15.57 1.26 3.72
CA MET A 92 15.47 0.50 4.97
C MET A 92 14.23 -0.37 5.02
N VAL A 93 13.08 0.10 4.57
CA VAL A 93 11.82 -0.68 4.55
C VAL A 93 11.61 -1.49 3.28
N LEU A 94 12.67 -1.71 2.49
CA LEU A 94 12.66 -2.50 1.27
C LEU A 94 11.66 -1.99 0.21
N ALA A 95 11.45 -0.67 0.20
CA ALA A 95 10.69 0.07 -0.81
C ALA A 95 11.59 1.15 -1.47
N PRO A 96 12.69 0.74 -2.12
CA PRO A 96 13.67 1.62 -2.74
C PRO A 96 13.00 2.60 -3.73
N GLN A 97 13.43 3.85 -3.67
CA GLN A 97 12.74 4.96 -4.33
C GLN A 97 12.60 4.78 -5.85
N SER A 98 13.63 4.25 -6.53
CA SER A 98 13.66 4.19 -7.99
C SER A 98 12.52 3.37 -8.59
N ILE A 99 12.17 2.24 -7.98
CA ILE A 99 11.07 1.37 -8.41
C ILE A 99 9.78 1.77 -7.75
N TRP A 100 9.80 2.08 -6.45
CA TRP A 100 8.58 2.35 -5.71
C TRP A 100 7.86 3.57 -6.30
N LYS A 101 8.57 4.70 -6.47
CA LYS A 101 7.98 5.91 -7.07
C LYS A 101 7.50 5.65 -8.49
N ARG A 102 8.33 5.00 -9.32
CA ARG A 102 7.97 4.70 -10.71
C ARG A 102 6.71 3.87 -10.83
N SER A 103 6.64 2.78 -10.05
CA SER A 103 5.52 1.85 -10.11
C SER A 103 4.25 2.46 -9.51
N HIS A 104 4.38 3.23 -8.43
CA HIS A 104 3.25 3.88 -7.79
C HIS A 104 2.70 5.07 -8.61
N ASP A 105 3.56 5.90 -9.19
CA ASP A 105 3.15 6.97 -10.12
C ASP A 105 2.44 6.39 -11.35
N HIS A 106 2.86 5.20 -11.82
CA HIS A 106 2.18 4.48 -12.89
C HIS A 106 0.79 3.99 -12.44
N HIS A 107 0.70 3.40 -11.24
CA HIS A 107 -0.56 2.97 -10.63
C HIS A 107 -1.57 4.11 -10.55
N HIS A 108 -1.19 5.28 -10.01
CA HIS A 108 -2.07 6.45 -9.93
C HIS A 108 -2.59 6.91 -11.30
N LYS A 109 -1.78 6.81 -12.36
CA LYS A 109 -2.18 7.23 -13.73
C LYS A 109 -3.02 6.20 -14.49
N HIS A 110 -2.96 4.94 -14.10
CA HIS A 110 -3.56 3.82 -14.83
C HIS A 110 -4.47 2.95 -13.96
N ASN A 111 -4.81 3.42 -12.76
CA ASN A 111 -5.62 2.67 -11.82
C ASN A 111 -6.91 2.21 -12.50
N SER A 112 -7.20 0.93 -12.36
CA SER A 112 -8.40 0.27 -12.86
C SER A 112 -8.65 0.32 -14.38
N LYS A 113 -7.57 0.50 -15.16
CA LYS A 113 -7.57 0.24 -16.61
C LYS A 113 -7.37 -1.25 -16.90
N LEU A 114 -8.44 -1.93 -17.32
CA LEU A 114 -8.33 -3.29 -17.82
C LEU A 114 -7.41 -3.32 -19.06
N PHE A 115 -6.67 -4.40 -19.25
CA PHE A 115 -5.73 -4.63 -20.37
C PHE A 115 -4.41 -3.83 -20.38
N THR A 116 -4.12 -3.03 -19.35
CA THR A 116 -2.80 -2.39 -19.19
C THR A 116 -1.85 -3.25 -18.34
N THR A 117 -0.55 -3.00 -18.44
CA THR A 117 0.43 -3.65 -17.56
C THR A 117 0.19 -3.21 -16.11
N SER A 118 -0.05 -4.17 -15.21
CA SER A 118 -0.30 -3.92 -13.79
C SER A 118 0.98 -3.58 -13.02
N ILE A 119 1.69 -2.55 -13.48
CA ILE A 119 2.90 -2.05 -12.83
C ILE A 119 2.48 -1.30 -11.57
N GLY A 120 2.94 -1.78 -10.42
CA GLY A 120 2.57 -1.23 -9.13
C GLY A 120 1.16 -1.60 -8.70
N SER A 121 0.56 -2.67 -9.23
CA SER A 121 -0.76 -3.13 -8.76
C SER A 121 -0.92 -4.66 -8.85
N TYR A 122 -1.87 -5.20 -8.08
CA TYR A 122 -2.25 -6.59 -8.21
C TYR A 122 -3.03 -6.77 -9.50
N ARG A 123 -2.44 -7.45 -10.48
CA ARG A 123 -3.07 -7.70 -11.78
C ARG A 123 -4.46 -8.28 -11.62
N VAL A 124 -5.44 -7.68 -12.28
CA VAL A 124 -6.83 -8.18 -12.37
C VAL A 124 -7.06 -8.66 -13.80
N LEU A 125 -7.59 -9.87 -13.93
CA LEU A 125 -8.01 -10.42 -15.21
C LEU A 125 -9.53 -10.43 -15.31
N THR A 126 -10.05 -10.20 -16.52
CA THR A 126 -11.44 -10.50 -16.82
C THR A 126 -11.68 -12.00 -16.73
N LYS A 127 -12.90 -12.40 -16.38
CA LYS A 127 -13.34 -13.80 -16.32
C LYS A 127 -12.98 -14.54 -17.62
N ASN A 128 -13.37 -13.98 -18.77
CA ASN A 128 -13.08 -14.55 -20.09
C ASN A 128 -11.58 -14.71 -20.35
N LYS A 129 -10.77 -13.69 -20.00
CA LYS A 129 -9.32 -13.78 -20.18
C LYS A 129 -8.69 -14.84 -19.27
N PHE A 130 -9.13 -14.93 -18.01
CA PHE A 130 -8.62 -15.93 -17.08
C PHE A 130 -8.92 -17.35 -17.57
N LEU A 131 -10.15 -17.59 -18.04
CA LEU A 131 -10.58 -18.90 -18.55
C LEU A 131 -9.84 -19.29 -19.83
N SER A 132 -9.44 -18.33 -20.66
CA SER A 132 -8.65 -18.57 -21.88
C SER A 132 -7.17 -18.89 -21.62
N LEU A 133 -6.66 -18.71 -20.40
CA LEU A 133 -5.26 -18.97 -20.07
C LEU A 133 -4.99 -20.47 -19.91
N SER A 134 -3.74 -20.89 -20.13
CA SER A 134 -3.30 -22.23 -19.75
C SER A 134 -3.42 -22.44 -18.24
N LYS A 135 -3.54 -23.69 -17.78
CA LYS A 135 -3.60 -24.02 -16.34
C LYS A 135 -2.38 -23.51 -15.56
N LYS A 136 -1.21 -23.45 -16.20
CA LYS A 136 0.02 -22.91 -15.58
C LYS A 136 -0.10 -21.41 -15.34
N GLU A 137 -0.59 -20.66 -16.32
CA GLU A 137 -0.80 -19.22 -16.22
C GLU A 137 -1.93 -18.87 -15.23
N GLN A 138 -3.01 -19.65 -15.21
CA GLN A 138 -4.07 -19.52 -14.20
C GLN A 138 -3.50 -19.70 -12.79
N ARG A 139 -2.70 -20.75 -12.54
CA ARG A 139 -2.05 -20.97 -11.24
C ARG A 139 -1.12 -19.83 -10.85
N ALA A 140 -0.31 -19.32 -11.78
CA ALA A 140 0.57 -18.18 -11.52
C ALA A 140 -0.22 -16.92 -11.17
N TYR A 141 -1.32 -16.65 -11.88
CA TYR A 141 -2.23 -15.55 -11.57
C TYR A 141 -2.79 -15.68 -10.15
N LEU A 142 -3.34 -16.85 -9.81
CA LEU A 142 -3.93 -17.10 -8.50
C LEU A 142 -2.90 -17.06 -7.37
N ALA A 143 -1.71 -17.59 -7.59
CA ALA A 143 -0.60 -17.50 -6.63
C ALA A 143 -0.25 -16.05 -6.31
N SER A 144 -0.18 -15.17 -7.32
CA SER A 144 0.12 -13.75 -7.08
C SER A 144 -0.94 -13.00 -6.26
N ARG A 145 -2.17 -13.53 -6.20
CA ARG A 145 -3.32 -12.97 -5.48
C ARG A 145 -3.77 -13.84 -4.30
N HIS A 146 -2.94 -14.80 -3.89
CA HIS A 146 -3.27 -15.72 -2.82
C HIS A 146 -3.16 -15.03 -1.44
N PRO A 147 -4.04 -15.31 -0.47
CA PRO A 147 -3.95 -14.74 0.88
C PRO A 147 -2.56 -14.89 1.52
N LEU A 148 -1.92 -16.06 1.37
CA LEU A 148 -0.56 -16.26 1.88
C LEU A 148 0.48 -15.38 1.17
N THR A 149 0.33 -15.13 -0.13
CA THR A 149 1.24 -14.22 -0.84
C THR A 149 1.15 -12.81 -0.27
N ILE A 150 -0.06 -12.36 0.08
CA ILE A 150 -0.31 -11.04 0.67
C ILE A 150 0.17 -11.00 2.12
N LEU A 151 -0.14 -12.01 2.93
CA LEU A 151 0.31 -12.14 4.32
C LEU A 151 1.84 -12.16 4.42
N PHE A 152 2.52 -12.86 3.52
CA PHE A 152 3.98 -12.90 3.44
C PHE A 152 4.54 -11.74 2.59
N GLY A 153 3.83 -10.60 2.51
CA GLY A 153 4.18 -9.41 1.72
C GLY A 153 5.63 -8.95 1.92
N TYR A 154 6.16 -9.07 3.15
CA TYR A 154 7.57 -8.81 3.45
C TYR A 154 8.52 -9.59 2.52
N PHE A 155 8.27 -10.88 2.29
CA PHE A 155 9.08 -11.71 1.41
C PHE A 155 8.67 -11.58 -0.05
N THR A 156 7.37 -11.58 -0.34
CA THR A 156 6.84 -11.67 -1.71
C THR A 156 6.84 -10.32 -2.42
N THR A 157 6.32 -9.28 -1.79
CA THR A 157 6.19 -7.94 -2.37
C THR A 157 7.46 -7.13 -2.20
N PHE A 158 8.02 -7.07 -1.00
CA PHE A 158 9.14 -6.18 -0.69
C PHE A 158 10.50 -6.80 -1.04
N ILE A 159 10.88 -7.93 -0.42
CA ILE A 159 12.17 -8.60 -0.72
C ILE A 159 12.22 -9.08 -2.18
N TYR A 160 11.21 -9.84 -2.63
CA TYR A 160 11.22 -10.40 -3.97
C TYR A 160 10.83 -9.36 -5.03
N GLY A 161 9.66 -8.72 -4.92
CA GLY A 161 9.18 -7.78 -5.94
C GLY A 161 9.98 -6.48 -6.03
N MET A 162 9.94 -5.66 -4.97
CA MET A 162 10.55 -4.32 -4.94
C MET A 162 12.08 -4.34 -4.93
N CYS A 163 12.68 -5.38 -4.36
CA CYS A 163 14.13 -5.51 -4.31
C CYS A 163 14.66 -6.42 -5.44
N TRP A 164 14.54 -7.74 -5.29
CA TRP A 164 15.22 -8.70 -6.17
C TRP A 164 14.79 -8.60 -7.64
N GLU A 165 13.49 -8.70 -7.94
CA GLU A 165 12.96 -8.74 -9.30
C GLU A 165 13.14 -7.39 -10.01
N SER A 166 12.99 -6.29 -9.27
CA SER A 166 13.20 -4.94 -9.80
C SER A 166 14.66 -4.70 -10.18
N PHE A 167 15.62 -5.12 -9.33
CA PHE A 167 17.03 -5.12 -9.67
C PHE A 167 17.33 -6.02 -10.87
N ARG A 168 16.88 -7.28 -10.83
CA ARG A 168 17.13 -8.28 -11.87
C ARG A 168 16.60 -7.85 -13.24
N SER A 169 15.44 -7.20 -13.28
CA SER A 169 14.80 -6.75 -14.52
C SER A 169 15.51 -5.55 -15.15
N ASN A 170 16.07 -4.62 -14.36
CA ASN A 170 16.86 -3.51 -14.87
C ASN A 170 17.90 -2.99 -13.84
N PRO A 171 19.07 -3.65 -13.75
CA PRO A 171 20.08 -3.34 -12.73
C PRO A 171 20.58 -1.90 -12.76
N ARG A 172 20.69 -1.30 -13.96
CA ARG A 172 21.17 0.07 -14.13
C ARG A 172 20.20 1.10 -13.55
N LYS A 173 18.89 0.85 -13.66
CA LYS A 173 17.85 1.76 -13.19
C LYS A 173 17.48 1.54 -11.72
N HIS A 174 17.62 0.31 -11.24
CA HIS A 174 17.15 -0.14 -9.93
C HIS A 174 18.30 -0.73 -9.09
N TYR A 175 19.49 -0.13 -9.13
CA TYR A 175 20.63 -0.59 -8.33
C TYR A 175 20.41 -0.38 -6.82
N ASP A 176 19.64 0.66 -6.45
CA ASP A 176 19.20 0.95 -5.09
C ASP A 176 18.36 -0.20 -4.50
N SER A 177 17.66 -0.97 -5.34
CA SER A 177 16.98 -2.20 -4.91
C SER A 177 17.93 -3.28 -4.40
N LEU A 178 19.09 -3.45 -5.03
CA LEU A 178 20.12 -4.37 -4.53
C LEU A 178 20.77 -3.82 -3.26
N LEU A 179 21.06 -2.52 -3.21
CA LEU A 179 21.62 -1.87 -2.02
C LEU A 179 20.69 -2.01 -0.81
N ALA A 180 19.37 -1.84 -0.99
CA ALA A 180 18.38 -2.06 0.05
C ALA A 180 18.41 -3.51 0.57
N LEU A 181 18.46 -4.50 -0.34
CA LEU A 181 18.48 -5.92 0.01
C LEU A 181 19.75 -6.31 0.76
N VAL A 182 20.92 -5.90 0.25
CA VAL A 182 22.22 -6.15 0.88
C VAL A 182 22.30 -5.44 2.22
N GLY A 183 21.89 -4.17 2.29
CA GLY A 183 21.86 -3.39 3.54
C GLY A 183 20.99 -4.07 4.60
N HIS A 184 19.80 -4.54 4.22
CA HIS A 184 18.89 -5.24 5.11
C HIS A 184 19.47 -6.56 5.64
N LEU A 185 20.16 -7.32 4.78
CA LEU A 185 20.88 -8.53 5.18
C LEU A 185 22.04 -8.21 6.15
N LEU A 186 22.86 -7.20 5.83
CA LEU A 186 23.99 -6.79 6.66
C LEU A 186 23.53 -6.30 8.04
N VAL A 187 22.48 -5.49 8.09
CA VAL A 187 21.87 -5.06 9.37
C VAL A 187 21.34 -6.26 10.14
N SER A 188 20.66 -7.20 9.47
CA SER A 188 20.18 -8.43 10.13
C SER A 188 21.31 -9.25 10.74
N VAL A 189 22.38 -9.50 9.98
CA VAL A 189 23.57 -10.23 10.44
C VAL A 189 24.24 -9.50 11.60
N ALA A 190 24.42 -8.18 11.50
CA ALA A 190 25.00 -7.38 12.57
C ALA A 190 24.17 -7.45 13.87
N VAL A 191 22.85 -7.30 13.78
CA VAL A 191 21.97 -7.39 14.96
C VAL A 191 22.03 -8.79 15.57
N ILE A 192 22.02 -9.86 14.78
CA ILE A 192 22.16 -11.23 15.30
C ILE A 192 23.51 -11.40 16.01
N TRP A 193 24.59 -10.94 15.40
CA TRP A 193 25.95 -11.11 15.91
C TRP A 193 26.21 -10.32 17.19
N TYR A 194 25.81 -9.05 17.24
CA TYR A 194 26.13 -8.16 18.35
C TYR A 194 25.04 -8.11 19.43
N LEU A 195 23.77 -8.35 19.08
CA LEU A 195 22.62 -8.14 19.97
C LEU A 195 21.78 -9.41 20.18
N GLY A 196 22.12 -10.50 19.50
CA GLY A 196 21.47 -11.81 19.61
C GLY A 196 20.22 -11.98 18.74
N TRP A 197 19.87 -13.24 18.49
CA TRP A 197 18.76 -13.63 17.62
C TRP A 197 17.40 -13.11 18.11
N LEU A 198 17.18 -13.04 19.43
CA LEU A 198 15.90 -12.56 19.99
C LEU A 198 15.69 -11.08 19.68
N THR A 199 16.76 -10.28 19.74
CA THR A 199 16.71 -8.87 19.35
C THR A 199 16.45 -8.72 17.87
N TRP A 200 17.11 -9.50 17.01
CA TRP A 200 16.81 -9.53 15.58
C TRP A 200 15.34 -9.88 15.32
N LEU A 201 14.82 -10.88 16.02
CA LEU A 201 13.44 -11.33 15.86
C LEU A 201 12.45 -10.20 16.19
N LEU A 202 12.65 -9.49 17.31
CA LEU A 202 11.74 -8.46 17.80
C LEU A 202 11.94 -7.07 17.16
N ALA A 203 13.16 -6.70 16.78
CA ALA A 203 13.47 -5.38 16.21
C ALA A 203 13.52 -5.35 14.68
N ILE A 204 13.74 -6.50 14.04
CA ILE A 204 13.85 -6.61 12.57
C ILE A 204 12.74 -7.51 12.04
N PHE A 205 12.76 -8.81 12.34
CA PHE A 205 11.88 -9.75 11.64
C PHE A 205 10.38 -9.44 11.83
N TYR A 206 9.90 -9.35 13.07
CA TYR A 206 8.47 -9.14 13.34
C TYR A 206 7.94 -7.78 12.86
N PRO A 207 8.59 -6.64 13.16
CA PRO A 207 8.12 -5.33 12.67
C PRO A 207 8.05 -5.27 11.15
N PHE A 208 9.07 -5.81 10.45
CA PHE A 208 9.11 -5.83 8.99
C PHE A 208 8.09 -6.80 8.39
N PHE A 209 7.92 -7.98 9.00
CA PHE A 209 6.89 -8.94 8.59
C PHE A 209 5.50 -8.31 8.70
N PHE A 210 5.21 -7.68 9.85
CA PHE A 210 3.93 -7.04 10.10
C PHE A 210 3.68 -5.85 9.17
N ASN A 211 4.66 -4.95 9.01
CA ASN A 211 4.60 -3.84 8.05
C ASN A 211 4.40 -4.33 6.62
N GLY A 212 5.14 -5.36 6.21
CA GLY A 212 5.05 -5.93 4.87
C GLY A 212 3.69 -6.59 4.60
N ALA A 213 3.17 -7.34 5.58
CA ALA A 213 1.85 -7.97 5.50
C ALA A 213 0.73 -6.93 5.42
N LEU A 214 0.74 -5.96 6.33
CA LEU A 214 -0.28 -4.92 6.39
C LEU A 214 -0.21 -4.00 5.16
N GLY A 215 0.99 -3.58 4.75
CA GLY A 215 1.19 -2.76 3.56
C GLY A 215 0.71 -3.45 2.27
N ALA A 216 1.05 -4.72 2.09
CA ALA A 216 0.57 -5.52 0.95
C ALA A 216 -0.96 -5.67 0.97
N TYR A 217 -1.54 -5.92 2.14
CA TYR A 217 -2.98 -6.06 2.29
C TYR A 217 -3.74 -4.74 2.08
N LEU A 218 -3.28 -3.61 2.64
CA LEU A 218 -3.87 -2.30 2.42
C LEU A 218 -3.90 -1.99 0.92
N PHE A 219 -2.76 -2.17 0.23
CA PHE A 219 -2.67 -1.95 -1.20
C PHE A 219 -3.66 -2.85 -1.99
N TYR A 220 -3.81 -4.11 -1.58
CA TYR A 220 -4.76 -5.05 -2.19
C TYR A 220 -6.21 -4.64 -1.95
N ALA A 221 -6.62 -4.53 -0.68
CA ALA A 221 -8.00 -4.30 -0.28
C ALA A 221 -8.54 -2.93 -0.70
N GLN A 222 -7.65 -1.94 -0.86
CA GLN A 222 -8.03 -0.62 -1.34
C GLN A 222 -8.37 -0.58 -2.84
N HIS A 223 -8.05 -1.63 -3.59
CA HIS A 223 -8.36 -1.79 -5.02
C HIS A 223 -9.04 -3.12 -5.36
N ASN A 224 -9.35 -3.92 -4.35
CA ASN A 224 -9.93 -5.25 -4.50
C ASN A 224 -10.92 -5.54 -3.37
N PHE A 225 -12.10 -4.96 -3.51
CA PHE A 225 -13.15 -4.97 -2.49
C PHE A 225 -14.53 -5.18 -3.12
N PRO A 226 -15.53 -5.67 -2.36
CA PRO A 226 -16.89 -5.81 -2.86
C PRO A 226 -17.43 -4.49 -3.42
N GLY A 227 -17.97 -4.54 -4.64
CA GLY A 227 -18.50 -3.36 -5.32
C GLY A 227 -17.47 -2.52 -6.08
N VAL A 228 -16.18 -2.85 -6.04
CA VAL A 228 -15.16 -2.20 -6.91
C VAL A 228 -15.60 -2.27 -8.38
N VAL A 229 -15.40 -1.19 -9.14
CA VAL A 229 -15.70 -1.15 -10.58
C VAL A 229 -14.41 -1.03 -11.37
N PHE A 230 -14.29 -1.77 -12.46
CA PHE A 230 -13.21 -1.65 -13.44
C PHE A 230 -13.78 -1.21 -14.78
N SER A 231 -13.00 -0.43 -15.55
CA SER A 231 -13.43 0.08 -16.86
C SER A 231 -12.51 -0.42 -17.96
N ASP A 232 -13.12 -0.69 -19.13
CA ASP A 232 -12.38 -0.90 -20.36
C ASP A 232 -11.74 0.42 -20.83
N ASN A 233 -10.64 0.34 -21.58
CA ASN A 233 -9.82 1.51 -21.92
C ASN A 233 -10.59 2.66 -22.61
N GLY A 234 -11.67 2.36 -23.34
CA GLY A 234 -12.47 3.36 -24.05
C GLY A 234 -13.42 4.18 -23.16
N GLU A 235 -13.82 3.64 -22.00
CA GLU A 235 -14.78 4.27 -21.07
C GLU A 235 -14.11 4.83 -19.82
N TRP A 236 -12.78 4.70 -19.72
CA TRP A 236 -12.06 5.10 -18.53
C TRP A 236 -11.99 6.63 -18.39
N CYS A 237 -12.47 7.14 -17.26
CA CYS A 237 -12.20 8.50 -16.82
C CYS A 237 -11.55 8.48 -15.43
N TYR A 238 -10.55 9.35 -15.24
CA TYR A 238 -9.69 9.36 -14.05
C TYR A 238 -10.47 9.49 -12.74
N GLU A 239 -11.46 10.38 -12.70
CA GLU A 239 -12.28 10.64 -11.51
C GLU A 239 -13.16 9.43 -11.14
N LYS A 240 -13.87 8.84 -12.10
CA LYS A 240 -14.66 7.62 -11.85
C LYS A 240 -13.77 6.47 -11.37
N ALA A 241 -12.59 6.29 -11.96
CA ALA A 241 -11.63 5.29 -11.50
C ALA A 241 -11.12 5.57 -10.07
N ALA A 242 -10.89 6.84 -9.72
CA ALA A 242 -10.50 7.22 -8.37
C ALA A 242 -11.60 6.93 -7.34
N LEU A 243 -12.87 7.23 -7.65
CA LEU A 243 -13.99 7.10 -6.71
C LEU A 243 -14.62 5.70 -6.65
N GLU A 244 -14.71 5.03 -7.80
CA GLU A 244 -15.41 3.74 -7.90
C GLU A 244 -14.48 2.53 -7.84
N SER A 245 -13.19 2.75 -8.05
CA SER A 245 -12.18 1.69 -8.06
C SER A 245 -11.15 1.80 -6.93
N SER A 246 -11.36 2.74 -6.01
CA SER A 246 -10.59 2.86 -4.77
C SER A 246 -11.59 2.95 -3.61
N SER A 247 -11.37 2.20 -2.54
CA SER A 247 -12.29 2.21 -1.40
C SER A 247 -11.94 3.28 -0.37
N PHE A 248 -12.95 3.67 0.40
CA PHE A 248 -12.74 4.21 1.74
C PHE A 248 -12.59 3.04 2.71
N MET A 249 -11.43 2.92 3.34
CA MET A 249 -11.25 1.98 4.45
C MET A 249 -11.62 2.66 5.75
N ASP A 250 -12.79 2.29 6.30
CA ASP A 250 -13.29 2.85 7.54
C ASP A 250 -12.56 2.21 8.73
N LEU A 251 -11.83 3.05 9.47
CA LEU A 251 -10.94 2.65 10.54
C LEU A 251 -11.32 3.39 11.82
N ASN A 252 -11.07 2.77 12.97
CA ASN A 252 -11.15 3.50 14.23
C ASN A 252 -10.05 4.60 14.29
N PRO A 253 -10.17 5.60 15.17
CA PRO A 253 -9.21 6.71 15.24
C PRO A 253 -7.75 6.28 15.47
N ILE A 254 -7.52 5.19 16.19
CA ILE A 254 -6.18 4.64 16.46
C ILE A 254 -5.56 4.13 15.15
N MET A 255 -6.31 3.34 14.38
CA MET A 255 -5.84 2.82 13.11
C MET A 255 -5.74 3.90 12.03
N HIS A 256 -6.62 4.91 12.03
CA HIS A 256 -6.42 6.10 11.19
C HIS A 256 -5.12 6.82 11.53
N TRP A 257 -4.72 6.87 12.80
CA TRP A 257 -3.42 7.40 13.19
C TRP A 257 -2.27 6.51 12.67
N PHE A 258 -2.24 5.21 12.95
CA PHE A 258 -1.15 4.35 12.48
C PHE A 258 -1.06 4.24 10.95
N THR A 259 -2.19 4.28 10.26
CA THR A 259 -2.24 4.25 8.79
C THR A 259 -2.20 5.64 8.17
N GLY A 260 -1.90 6.68 8.95
CA GLY A 260 -1.77 8.05 8.45
C GLY A 260 -2.96 8.45 7.57
N ASN A 261 -4.20 8.14 7.93
CA ASN A 261 -5.39 8.42 7.12
C ASN A 261 -5.37 7.87 5.68
N ILE A 262 -4.53 6.90 5.34
CA ILE A 262 -4.52 6.32 3.98
C ILE A 262 -5.85 5.62 3.64
N GLY A 263 -6.67 5.31 4.65
CA GLY A 263 -8.01 4.78 4.48
C GLY A 263 -8.92 5.68 3.61
N TYR A 264 -8.68 6.99 3.54
CA TYR A 264 -9.33 7.92 2.60
C TYR A 264 -8.75 7.79 1.18
N HIS A 265 -8.62 6.56 0.69
CA HIS A 265 -7.83 6.24 -0.49
C HIS A 265 -8.46 6.73 -1.79
N HIS A 266 -9.80 6.76 -1.86
CA HIS A 266 -10.53 7.36 -2.97
C HIS A 266 -10.20 8.85 -3.14
N ILE A 267 -10.07 9.59 -2.03
CA ILE A 267 -9.65 10.99 -2.03
C ILE A 267 -8.18 11.11 -2.44
N HIS A 268 -7.33 10.22 -1.92
CA HIS A 268 -5.91 10.17 -2.28
C HIS A 268 -5.71 9.91 -3.78
N HIS A 269 -6.43 8.96 -4.38
CA HIS A 269 -6.40 8.73 -5.83
C HIS A 269 -6.93 9.91 -6.61
N LEU A 270 -7.96 10.59 -6.10
CA LEU A 270 -8.51 11.78 -6.76
C LEU A 270 -7.47 12.91 -6.83
N ASN A 271 -6.68 13.10 -5.77
CA ASN A 271 -5.56 14.03 -5.76
C ASN A 271 -4.48 13.65 -4.72
N ALA A 272 -3.45 12.95 -5.21
CA ALA A 272 -2.35 12.42 -4.39
C ALA A 272 -1.43 13.51 -3.79
N ARG A 273 -1.65 14.78 -4.12
CA ARG A 273 -0.91 15.92 -3.57
C ARG A 273 -1.52 16.48 -2.29
N ILE A 274 -2.67 15.96 -1.87
CA ILE A 274 -3.25 16.30 -0.56
C ILE A 274 -2.43 15.60 0.53
N PRO A 275 -1.87 16.34 1.50
CA PRO A 275 -1.22 15.71 2.65
C PRO A 275 -2.19 14.80 3.40
N PHE A 276 -1.72 13.65 3.84
CA PHE A 276 -2.50 12.64 4.53
C PHE A 276 -3.30 13.18 5.73
N TYR A 277 -2.75 14.15 6.46
CA TYR A 277 -3.39 14.79 7.60
C TYR A 277 -4.52 15.77 7.24
N ARG A 278 -4.76 15.99 5.93
CA ARG A 278 -5.87 16.80 5.39
C ARG A 278 -6.93 15.94 4.70
N LEU A 279 -6.70 14.65 4.45
CA LEU A 279 -7.72 13.79 3.82
C LEU A 279 -9.08 13.78 4.58
N PRO A 280 -9.12 13.72 5.93
CA PRO A 280 -10.39 13.84 6.66
C PRO A 280 -11.07 15.21 6.49
N GLU A 281 -10.30 16.28 6.38
CA GLU A 281 -10.81 17.64 6.12
C GLU A 281 -11.52 17.69 4.76
N VAL A 282 -10.92 17.06 3.74
CA VAL A 282 -11.49 16.98 2.38
C VAL A 282 -12.78 16.18 2.38
N MET A 283 -12.79 15.00 3.04
CA MET A 283 -13.99 14.19 3.21
C MET A 283 -15.14 14.98 3.84
N ALA A 284 -14.86 15.75 4.90
CA ALA A 284 -15.88 16.52 5.60
C ALA A 284 -16.40 17.74 4.81
N ARG A 285 -15.63 18.27 3.87
CA ARG A 285 -15.92 19.54 3.17
C ARG A 285 -16.51 19.38 1.77
N ILE A 286 -16.32 18.23 1.12
CA ILE A 286 -16.80 17.99 -0.24
C ILE A 286 -17.86 16.89 -0.19
N SER A 287 -19.12 17.27 -0.38
CA SER A 287 -20.30 16.40 -0.29
C SER A 287 -20.20 15.16 -1.18
N GLU A 288 -19.67 15.31 -2.38
CA GLU A 288 -19.55 14.25 -3.38
C GLU A 288 -18.58 13.13 -2.96
N LEU A 289 -17.72 13.38 -1.97
CA LEU A 289 -16.78 12.39 -1.44
C LEU A 289 -17.33 11.59 -0.26
N GLN A 290 -18.50 11.99 0.29
CA GLN A 290 -19.07 11.46 1.53
C GLN A 290 -19.87 10.15 1.35
N HIS A 291 -20.04 9.69 0.12
CA HIS A 291 -20.69 8.41 -0.20
C HIS A 291 -19.74 7.43 -0.93
N PRO A 292 -18.59 7.08 -0.34
CA PRO A 292 -17.63 6.19 -0.97
C PRO A 292 -18.06 4.73 -0.88
N LYS A 293 -17.41 3.87 -1.68
CA LYS A 293 -17.46 2.43 -1.46
C LYS A 293 -16.58 2.07 -0.26
N VAL A 294 -17.12 1.33 0.69
CA VAL A 294 -16.48 1.10 2.00
C VAL A 294 -15.93 -0.32 2.12
N THR A 295 -14.76 -0.44 2.74
CA THR A 295 -14.23 -1.70 3.30
C THR A 295 -13.66 -1.43 4.70
N THR A 296 -13.32 -2.46 5.46
CA THR A 296 -12.76 -2.31 6.82
C THR A 296 -11.67 -3.35 7.10
N LEU A 297 -11.03 -3.25 8.26
CA LEU A 297 -10.14 -4.30 8.79
C LEU A 297 -10.88 -5.37 9.62
N ASN A 298 -12.21 -5.39 9.60
CA ASN A 298 -12.96 -6.48 10.21
C ASN A 298 -12.67 -7.80 9.47
N PRO A 299 -12.51 -8.93 10.17
CA PRO A 299 -12.16 -10.21 9.54
C PRO A 299 -13.11 -10.62 8.39
N LYS A 300 -14.40 -10.29 8.51
CA LYS A 300 -15.41 -10.54 7.46
C LYS A 300 -15.08 -9.81 6.16
N ASP A 301 -14.75 -8.53 6.23
CA ASP A 301 -14.44 -7.71 5.05
C ASP A 301 -13.07 -8.07 4.47
N ILE A 302 -12.10 -8.43 5.32
CA ILE A 302 -10.81 -8.99 4.90
C ILE A 302 -11.03 -10.24 4.05
N ILE A 303 -11.83 -11.18 4.54
CA ILE A 303 -12.16 -12.42 3.81
C ILE A 303 -12.90 -12.08 2.51
N ALA A 304 -13.86 -11.16 2.53
CA ALA A 304 -14.59 -10.75 1.34
C ALA A 304 -13.65 -10.19 0.27
N CYS A 305 -12.76 -9.25 0.61
CA CYS A 305 -11.72 -8.73 -0.28
C CYS A 305 -10.85 -9.86 -0.85
N LEU A 306 -10.36 -10.76 0.01
CA LEU A 306 -9.44 -11.83 -0.40
C LEU A 306 -10.10 -12.91 -1.27
N LYS A 307 -11.42 -13.10 -1.20
CA LYS A 307 -12.15 -14.06 -2.06
C LYS A 307 -12.27 -13.59 -3.51
N LEU A 308 -12.22 -12.29 -3.78
CA LEU A 308 -12.40 -11.71 -5.11
C LEU A 308 -11.18 -11.94 -6.01
N LYS A 309 -11.36 -12.72 -7.09
CA LYS A 309 -10.24 -13.14 -7.95
C LYS A 309 -10.28 -12.60 -9.36
N VAL A 310 -11.44 -12.53 -10.00
CA VAL A 310 -11.56 -12.13 -11.42
C VAL A 310 -12.67 -11.11 -11.59
N TRP A 311 -12.55 -10.27 -12.62
CA TRP A 311 -13.56 -9.30 -13.01
C TRP A 311 -14.56 -9.94 -13.95
N ASP A 312 -15.83 -10.05 -13.54
CA ASP A 312 -16.92 -10.46 -14.41
C ASP A 312 -17.48 -9.23 -15.14
N GLN A 313 -17.25 -9.18 -16.46
CA GLN A 313 -17.65 -8.03 -17.29
C GLN A 313 -19.16 -7.94 -17.46
N GLU A 314 -19.86 -9.08 -17.52
CA GLU A 314 -21.32 -9.14 -17.70
C GLU A 314 -22.05 -8.67 -16.43
N GLY A 315 -21.64 -9.17 -15.26
CA GLY A 315 -22.18 -8.75 -13.97
C GLY A 315 -21.66 -7.40 -13.47
N GLY A 316 -20.61 -6.83 -14.10
CA GLY A 316 -20.00 -5.58 -13.67
C GLY A 316 -19.42 -5.64 -12.26
N ALA A 317 -18.88 -6.79 -11.85
CA ALA A 317 -18.40 -7.01 -10.49
C ALA A 317 -17.16 -7.92 -10.44
N MET A 318 -16.35 -7.74 -9.38
CA MET A 318 -15.38 -8.77 -9.02
C MET A 318 -16.11 -9.96 -8.42
N VAL A 319 -15.68 -11.16 -8.80
CA VAL A 319 -16.29 -12.42 -8.34
C VAL A 319 -15.23 -13.40 -7.82
N SER A 320 -15.68 -14.39 -7.05
CA SER A 320 -14.83 -15.50 -6.65
C SER A 320 -14.54 -16.43 -7.83
N LEU A 321 -13.61 -17.37 -7.67
CA LEU A 321 -13.37 -18.38 -8.69
C LEU A 321 -14.55 -19.33 -8.86
N ASP A 322 -15.21 -19.68 -7.77
CA ASP A 322 -16.33 -20.61 -7.77
C ASP A 322 -17.50 -20.02 -8.55
N ASP A 323 -17.81 -18.73 -8.31
CA ASP A 323 -18.85 -17.99 -9.05
C ASP A 323 -18.50 -17.87 -10.54
N ALA A 324 -17.23 -17.61 -10.85
CA ALA A 324 -16.75 -17.50 -12.23
C ALA A 324 -16.83 -18.83 -12.99
N GLN A 325 -16.71 -19.97 -12.30
CA GLN A 325 -16.82 -21.30 -12.92
C GLN A 325 -18.27 -21.78 -12.99
N ALA A 326 -19.10 -21.46 -12.00
CA ALA A 326 -20.52 -21.83 -11.97
C ALA A 326 -21.30 -21.26 -13.16
N SER A 327 -20.97 -20.03 -13.59
CA SER A 327 -21.63 -19.39 -14.74
C SER A 327 -21.13 -19.89 -16.11
N LEU A 328 -20.39 -21.01 -16.17
CA LEU A 328 -20.07 -21.77 -17.39
C LEU A 328 -20.87 -23.07 -17.51
N MET A 329 -21.55 -23.51 -16.44
CA MET A 329 -22.41 -24.69 -16.50
C MET A 329 -23.76 -24.26 -17.07
N PRO A 330 -24.22 -24.80 -18.21
CA PRO A 330 -25.58 -24.57 -18.66
C PRO A 330 -26.55 -25.10 -17.58
N ALA A 331 -27.62 -24.33 -17.34
CA ALA A 331 -28.68 -24.67 -16.40
C ALA A 331 -29.39 -25.98 -16.77
#